data_AF-A0A6V7KWH2-F1
#
_entry.id   AF-A0A6V7KWH2-F1
#
_cell.length_a   1.000
_cell.length_b   1.000
_cell.length_c   1.000
_cell.angle_alpha   90.00
_cell.angle_beta   90.00
_cell.angle_gamma   90.00
#
_symmetry.space_group_name_H-M   'P 1'
#
loop_
_entity.id
_entity.type
_entity.pdbx_description
1 polymer ?
#
loop_
_entity_poly.entity_id
_entity_poly.type
_entity_poly.pdbx_seq_one_letter_code
_entity_poly.pdbx_strand_id
1 'polypeptide(L)'
;KNSNNSINEYRIQFFSRMGQNGERMAFDPAGNNGLVLSSRYIPEELLGELFCHVDPVTLLKAQLVCKRWKNIIQTYVWRKKAELVFGQSLQSLKELPWSVYYHICRGRFFNRNLIKNHSGKDGLKNSWKILKQGGDHWKIENPPVGVPPLPNEPIFVNNQNCFVTSYYTCTKSQEIDLIAEGFNPQLLDTFQPPIE
;
A
#
# COMPACT_ATOMS: atom_id res chain seq x y z
N LYS A 1 -10.46 -24.25 -14.89
CA LYS A 1 -9.80 -22.95 -15.17
C LYS A 1 -10.74 -21.84 -15.66
N ASN A 2 -12.07 -22.00 -15.66
CA ASN A 2 -13.02 -20.98 -16.20
C ASN A 2 -13.93 -20.28 -15.17
N SER A 3 -13.78 -20.51 -13.87
CA SER A 3 -14.66 -19.90 -12.84
C SER A 3 -14.24 -18.50 -12.41
N ASN A 4 -12.93 -18.19 -12.40
CA ASN A 4 -12.42 -16.91 -11.90
C ASN A 4 -12.62 -15.74 -12.88
N ASN A 5 -12.73 -16.01 -14.19
CA ASN A 5 -12.94 -14.96 -15.19
C ASN A 5 -14.39 -14.47 -15.22
N SER A 6 -15.39 -15.34 -15.05
CA SER A 6 -16.79 -14.89 -15.10
C SER A 6 -17.16 -14.06 -13.86
N ILE A 7 -16.65 -14.41 -12.68
CA ILE A 7 -16.86 -13.62 -11.44
C ILE A 7 -16.31 -12.20 -11.58
N ASN A 8 -15.16 -12.02 -12.25
CA ASN A 8 -14.57 -10.71 -12.50
C ASN A 8 -15.34 -9.90 -13.56
N GLU A 9 -15.91 -10.55 -14.58
CA GLU A 9 -16.78 -9.88 -15.56
C GLU A 9 -18.10 -9.41 -14.95
N TYR A 10 -18.77 -10.24 -14.12
CA TYR A 10 -19.98 -9.85 -13.41
C TYR A 10 -19.72 -8.70 -12.43
N ARG A 11 -18.53 -8.67 -11.80
CA ARG A 11 -18.09 -7.55 -10.94
C ARG A 11 -18.01 -6.24 -11.70
N ILE A 12 -17.41 -6.23 -12.88
CA ILE A 12 -17.22 -5.00 -13.68
C ILE A 12 -18.57 -4.48 -14.20
N GLN A 13 -19.45 -5.37 -14.68
CA GLN A 13 -20.76 -4.97 -15.19
C GLN A 13 -21.68 -4.39 -14.11
N PHE A 14 -21.58 -4.86 -12.86
CA PHE A 14 -22.39 -4.36 -11.76
C PHE A 14 -22.13 -2.87 -11.46
N PHE A 15 -20.85 -2.44 -11.46
CA PHE A 15 -20.49 -1.06 -11.15
C PHE A 15 -20.66 -0.10 -12.35
N SER A 16 -20.66 -0.59 -13.58
CA SER A 16 -20.80 0.25 -14.78
C SER A 16 -22.22 0.80 -15.01
N ARG A 17 -23.25 0.21 -14.41
CA ARG A 17 -24.66 0.57 -14.67
C ARG A 17 -25.25 1.64 -13.73
N MET A 18 -24.53 2.07 -12.70
CA MET A 18 -25.06 2.91 -11.61
C MET A 18 -24.82 4.43 -11.77
N GLY A 19 -24.31 4.88 -12.93
CA GLY A 19 -23.89 6.27 -13.16
C GLY A 19 -24.84 7.13 -13.99
N GLN A 20 -26.17 7.01 -13.86
CA GLN A 20 -27.11 7.91 -14.54
C GLN A 20 -27.64 9.02 -13.61
N ASN A 21 -27.58 10.26 -14.12
CA ASN A 21 -27.95 11.50 -13.45
C ASN A 21 -29.43 11.50 -13.00
N GLY A 22 -29.66 11.25 -11.70
CA GLY A 22 -30.92 11.51 -11.01
C GLY A 22 -30.72 12.51 -9.88
N GLU A 23 -31.80 13.18 -9.45
CA GLU A 23 -31.79 14.01 -8.25
C GLU A 23 -31.20 13.24 -7.06
N ARG A 24 -30.34 13.88 -6.26
CA ARG A 24 -29.74 13.23 -5.10
C ARG A 24 -30.82 12.94 -4.08
N MET A 25 -31.24 11.67 -4.00
CA MET A 25 -32.10 11.20 -2.92
C MET A 25 -31.47 11.47 -1.55
N ALA A 26 -32.28 11.98 -0.62
CA ALA A 26 -31.90 12.12 0.78
C ALA A 26 -31.52 10.76 1.36
N PHE A 27 -30.59 10.75 2.32
CA PHE A 27 -30.23 9.50 2.99
C PHE A 27 -31.26 9.21 4.07
N ASP A 28 -31.89 8.04 3.94
CA ASP A 28 -32.80 7.49 4.92
C ASP A 28 -32.12 6.26 5.56
N PRO A 29 -31.79 6.28 6.85
CA PRO A 29 -31.25 5.13 7.57
C PRO A 29 -32.23 3.94 7.66
N ALA A 30 -33.54 4.19 7.69
CA ALA A 30 -34.57 3.14 7.77
C ALA A 30 -34.94 2.56 6.39
N GLY A 31 -34.68 3.30 5.32
CA GLY A 31 -34.92 2.88 3.95
C GLY A 31 -33.98 1.78 3.49
N ASN A 32 -34.28 1.15 2.35
CA ASN A 32 -33.46 0.05 1.78
C ASN A 32 -32.50 0.51 0.66
N ASN A 33 -32.35 1.82 0.45
CA ASN A 33 -31.50 2.36 -0.59
C ASN A 33 -30.03 1.92 -0.39
N GLY A 34 -29.45 1.28 -1.40
CA GLY A 34 -28.12 0.67 -1.34
C GLY A 34 -28.08 -0.76 -0.80
N LEU A 35 -29.19 -1.32 -0.30
CA LEU A 35 -29.25 -2.74 0.15
C LEU A 35 -29.94 -3.65 -0.87
N VAL A 36 -30.56 -3.11 -1.91
CA VAL A 36 -31.24 -3.90 -2.95
C VAL A 36 -30.34 -3.98 -4.19
N LEU A 37 -29.78 -5.16 -4.46
CA LEU A 37 -28.97 -5.43 -5.64
C LEU A 37 -29.69 -6.47 -6.51
N SER A 38 -29.87 -6.19 -7.80
CA SER A 38 -30.57 -7.09 -8.73
C SER A 38 -31.94 -7.55 -8.21
N SER A 39 -32.71 -6.61 -7.66
CA SER A 39 -34.04 -6.83 -7.05
C SER A 39 -34.06 -7.78 -5.84
N ARG A 40 -32.91 -8.01 -5.21
CA ARG A 40 -32.79 -8.79 -3.98
C ARG A 40 -32.27 -7.93 -2.85
N TYR A 41 -32.92 -8.02 -1.70
CA TYR A 41 -32.44 -7.41 -0.47
C TYR A 41 -31.21 -8.16 0.03
N ILE A 42 -30.18 -7.41 0.41
CA ILE A 42 -28.94 -7.91 0.99
C ILE A 42 -28.74 -7.16 2.31
N PRO A 43 -28.70 -7.86 3.46
CA PRO A 43 -28.33 -7.27 4.75
C PRO A 43 -27.02 -6.51 4.69
N GLU A 44 -26.89 -5.47 5.53
CA GLU A 44 -25.72 -4.60 5.56
C GLU A 44 -24.42 -5.37 5.83
N GLU A 45 -24.49 -6.37 6.71
CA GLU A 45 -23.37 -7.22 7.10
C GLU A 45 -22.85 -8.03 5.90
N LEU A 46 -23.76 -8.64 5.13
CA LEU A 46 -23.41 -9.40 3.94
C LEU A 46 -22.85 -8.50 2.85
N LEU A 47 -23.40 -7.29 2.70
CA LEU A 47 -22.87 -6.30 1.76
C LEU A 47 -21.44 -5.87 2.14
N GLY A 48 -21.18 -5.67 3.44
CA GLY A 48 -19.84 -5.37 3.97
C GLY A 48 -18.83 -6.49 3.68
N GLU A 49 -19.21 -7.75 3.89
CA GLU A 49 -18.37 -8.91 3.55
C GLU A 49 -18.09 -8.98 2.04
N LEU A 50 -19.10 -8.78 1.19
CA LEU A 50 -18.91 -8.72 -0.26
C LEU A 50 -17.90 -7.63 -0.66
N PHE A 51 -18.00 -6.45 -0.06
CA PHE A 51 -17.06 -5.35 -0.30
C PHE A 51 -15.64 -5.65 0.14
N CYS A 52 -15.41 -6.45 1.19
CA CYS A 52 -14.05 -6.84 1.59
C CYS A 52 -13.29 -7.57 0.48
N HIS A 53 -14.00 -8.27 -0.40
CA HIS A 53 -13.44 -8.97 -1.54
C HIS A 53 -13.23 -8.10 -2.79
N VAL A 54 -13.74 -6.86 -2.81
CA VAL A 54 -13.57 -5.93 -3.93
C VAL A 54 -12.18 -5.27 -3.85
N ASP A 55 -11.56 -4.98 -5.00
CA ASP A 55 -10.25 -4.33 -5.01
C ASP A 55 -10.34 -2.88 -4.47
N PRO A 56 -9.24 -2.35 -3.88
CA PRO A 56 -9.27 -1.03 -3.27
C PRO A 56 -9.66 0.12 -4.22
N VAL A 57 -9.34 0.03 -5.52
CA VAL A 57 -9.63 1.12 -6.47
C VAL A 57 -11.13 1.14 -6.79
N THR A 58 -11.74 -0.02 -6.97
CA THR A 58 -13.19 -0.13 -7.19
C THR A 58 -13.98 0.28 -5.95
N LEU A 59 -13.50 -0.02 -4.75
CA LEU A 59 -14.13 0.44 -3.50
C LEU A 59 -14.22 1.98 -3.40
N LEU A 60 -13.24 2.72 -3.93
CA LEU A 60 -13.35 4.19 -3.99
C LEU A 60 -14.52 4.65 -4.86
N LYS A 61 -14.78 3.95 -5.98
CA LYS A 61 -15.93 4.24 -6.85
C LYS A 61 -17.25 3.82 -6.21
N ALA A 62 -17.27 2.69 -5.49
CA ALA A 62 -18.43 2.21 -4.76
C ALA A 62 -18.91 3.24 -3.71
N GLN A 63 -18.00 3.98 -3.06
CA GLN A 63 -18.37 5.06 -2.14
C GLN A 63 -19.14 6.22 -2.79
N LEU A 64 -19.13 6.33 -4.13
CA LEU A 64 -19.85 7.36 -4.88
C LEU A 64 -21.27 6.93 -5.26
N VAL A 65 -21.61 5.65 -5.12
CA VAL A 65 -22.92 5.10 -5.50
C VAL A 65 -24.02 5.65 -4.59
N CYS A 66 -23.86 5.49 -3.26
CA CYS A 66 -24.81 6.03 -2.30
C CYS A 66 -24.16 6.25 -0.93
N LYS A 67 -24.83 7.04 -0.08
CA LYS A 67 -24.36 7.35 1.28
C LYS A 67 -24.23 6.09 2.15
N ARG A 68 -25.11 5.10 1.98
CA ARG A 68 -25.03 3.83 2.73
C ARG A 68 -23.75 3.06 2.44
N TRP A 69 -23.44 2.87 1.15
CA TRP A 69 -22.21 2.19 0.73
C TRP A 69 -20.98 2.92 1.23
N LYS A 70 -20.97 4.25 1.12
CA LYS A 70 -19.90 5.08 1.68
C LYS A 70 -19.70 4.79 3.17
N ASN A 71 -20.77 4.77 3.95
CA ASN A 71 -20.70 4.52 5.39
C ASN A 71 -20.14 3.12 5.68
N ILE A 72 -20.73 2.06 5.12
CA ILE A 72 -20.27 0.67 5.30
C ILE A 72 -18.79 0.54 4.94
N ILE A 73 -18.39 1.12 3.81
CA ILE A 73 -17.01 1.04 3.33
C ILE A 73 -16.04 1.74 4.29
N GLN A 74 -16.40 2.94 4.75
CA GLN A 74 -15.54 3.76 5.62
C GLN A 74 -15.47 3.27 7.06
N THR A 75 -16.56 2.73 7.62
CA THR A 75 -16.63 2.32 9.02
C THR A 75 -16.23 0.85 9.25
N TYR A 76 -16.39 0.00 8.24
CA TYR A 76 -16.16 -1.45 8.37
C TYR A 76 -15.13 -1.98 7.36
N VAL A 77 -15.42 -1.84 6.06
CA VAL A 77 -14.73 -2.61 5.00
C VAL A 77 -13.24 -2.33 4.98
N TRP A 78 -12.82 -1.07 5.04
CA TRP A 78 -11.39 -0.74 4.94
C TRP A 78 -10.57 -1.37 6.05
N ARG A 79 -11.03 -1.26 7.29
CA ARG A 79 -10.38 -1.87 8.45
C ARG A 79 -10.36 -3.39 8.33
N LYS A 80 -11.52 -4.00 8.05
CA LYS A 80 -11.63 -5.46 7.91
C LYS A 80 -10.71 -6.01 6.83
N LYS A 81 -10.62 -5.30 5.71
CA LYS A 81 -9.73 -5.65 4.60
C LYS A 81 -8.26 -5.50 4.98
N ALA A 82 -7.88 -4.47 5.75
CA ALA A 82 -6.54 -4.31 6.28
C ALA A 82 -6.17 -5.42 7.29
N GLU A 83 -7.11 -5.82 8.16
CA GLU A 83 -6.94 -6.98 9.06
C GLU A 83 -6.63 -8.26 8.29
N LEU A 84 -7.33 -8.49 7.17
CA LEU A 84 -7.08 -9.65 6.29
C LEU A 84 -5.69 -9.60 5.63
N VAL A 85 -5.18 -8.40 5.30
CA VAL A 85 -3.83 -8.24 4.74
C VAL A 85 -2.75 -8.57 5.78
N PHE A 86 -2.95 -8.15 7.03
CA PHE A 86 -1.98 -8.42 8.10
C PHE A 86 -2.16 -9.78 8.78
N GLY A 87 -3.30 -10.45 8.59
CA GLY A 87 -3.63 -11.68 9.30
C GLY A 87 -3.89 -11.49 10.80
N GLN A 88 -4.06 -10.24 11.26
CA GLN A 88 -4.35 -9.91 12.65
C GLN A 88 -5.39 -8.81 12.82
N SER A 89 -6.01 -8.80 13.99
CA SER A 89 -7.03 -7.82 14.37
C SER A 89 -6.44 -6.41 14.52
N LEU A 90 -7.13 -5.39 13.99
CA LEU A 90 -6.72 -3.98 14.06
C LEU A 90 -7.67 -3.18 14.95
N GLN A 91 -8.28 -3.81 15.97
CA GLN A 91 -9.22 -3.11 16.86
C GLN A 91 -8.58 -1.95 17.61
N SER A 92 -7.31 -2.07 17.99
CA SER A 92 -6.53 -0.99 18.63
C SER A 92 -6.35 0.24 17.72
N LEU A 93 -6.60 0.11 16.42
CA LEU A 93 -6.51 1.17 15.43
C LEU A 93 -7.86 1.68 14.93
N LYS A 94 -8.98 1.23 15.50
CA LYS A 94 -10.34 1.50 14.97
C LYS A 94 -10.62 2.97 14.67
N GLU A 95 -10.01 3.88 15.44
CA GLU A 95 -10.18 5.33 15.31
C GLU A 95 -9.38 5.97 14.16
N LEU A 96 -8.54 5.19 13.46
CA LEU A 96 -7.79 5.70 12.31
C LEU A 96 -8.73 6.11 11.17
N PRO A 97 -8.38 7.18 10.42
CA PRO A 97 -9.08 7.52 9.19
C PRO A 97 -9.09 6.34 8.21
N TRP A 98 -10.22 6.15 7.52
CA TRP A 98 -10.38 5.08 6.52
C TRP A 98 -9.28 5.08 5.44
N SER A 99 -8.71 6.25 5.14
CA SER A 99 -7.64 6.43 4.15
C SER A 99 -6.36 5.70 4.53
N VAL A 100 -6.04 5.58 5.83
CA VAL A 100 -4.86 4.84 6.32
C VAL A 100 -5.01 3.36 5.97
N TYR A 101 -6.16 2.77 6.27
CA TYR A 101 -6.50 1.39 5.91
C TYR A 101 -6.52 1.16 4.39
N TYR A 102 -7.00 2.12 3.61
CA TYR A 102 -6.92 2.05 2.15
C TYR A 102 -5.47 1.94 1.66
N HIS A 103 -4.56 2.74 2.22
CA HIS A 103 -3.14 2.71 1.84
C HIS A 103 -2.44 1.42 2.29
N ILE A 104 -2.79 0.88 3.46
CA ILE A 104 -2.41 -0.48 3.89
C ILE A 104 -2.85 -1.49 2.82
N CYS A 105 -4.14 -1.51 2.45
CA CYS A 105 -4.70 -2.44 1.47
C CYS A 105 -4.09 -2.32 0.07
N ARG A 106 -3.54 -1.14 -0.26
CA ARG A 106 -2.86 -0.89 -1.54
C ARG A 106 -1.39 -1.31 -1.54
N GLY A 107 -0.85 -1.75 -0.40
CA GLY A 107 0.59 -2.03 -0.24
C GLY A 107 1.46 -0.80 -0.50
N ARG A 108 0.94 0.42 -0.28
CA ARG A 108 1.68 1.65 -0.60
C ARG A 108 2.76 2.01 0.42
N PHE A 109 2.54 1.63 1.68
CA PHE A 109 3.47 1.88 2.77
C PHE A 109 4.45 0.73 2.97
N PHE A 110 3.98 -0.51 2.81
CA PHE A 110 4.76 -1.72 3.08
C PHE A 110 5.40 -2.28 1.82
N ASN A 111 6.43 -3.11 1.98
CA ASN A 111 7.09 -3.85 0.89
C ASN A 111 7.76 -2.96 -0.17
N ARG A 112 8.35 -1.83 0.25
CA ARG A 112 9.19 -1.00 -0.61
C ARG A 112 10.50 -0.67 0.09
N ASN A 113 11.58 -0.57 -0.68
CA ASN A 113 12.86 -0.10 -0.16
C ASN A 113 12.79 1.42 0.10
N LEU A 114 12.98 1.82 1.35
CA LEU A 114 13.03 3.24 1.74
C LEU A 114 14.45 3.82 1.61
N ILE A 115 15.46 2.99 1.43
CA ILE A 115 16.85 3.41 1.24
C ILE A 115 17.02 4.00 -0.17
N LYS A 116 17.31 5.29 -0.23
CA LYS A 116 17.63 5.99 -1.48
C LYS A 116 19.02 5.62 -1.96
N ASN A 117 19.15 5.37 -3.26
CA ASN A 117 20.41 5.04 -3.92
C ASN A 117 21.20 3.92 -3.20
N HIS A 118 20.52 2.80 -2.93
CA HIS A 118 21.10 1.65 -2.23
C HIS A 118 22.28 1.00 -2.99
N SER A 119 22.36 1.18 -4.31
CA SER A 119 23.40 0.61 -5.19
C SER A 119 24.57 1.56 -5.48
N GLY A 120 24.40 2.86 -5.28
CA GLY A 120 25.40 3.87 -5.63
C GLY A 120 25.35 4.36 -7.07
N LYS A 121 24.38 3.91 -7.88
CA LYS A 121 24.17 4.37 -9.26
C LYS A 121 24.13 5.90 -9.39
N ASP A 122 23.52 6.58 -8.43
CA ASP A 122 23.36 8.05 -8.45
C ASP A 122 24.52 8.80 -7.75
N GLY A 123 25.63 8.12 -7.44
CA GLY A 123 26.76 8.72 -6.75
C GLY A 123 26.56 8.88 -5.23
N LEU A 124 27.59 9.32 -4.51
CA LEU A 124 27.54 9.43 -3.04
C LEU A 124 26.81 10.69 -2.52
N LYS A 125 26.84 11.80 -3.28
CA LYS A 125 26.58 13.14 -2.75
C LYS A 125 25.12 13.44 -2.40
N ASN A 126 24.16 12.80 -3.07
CA ASN A 126 22.75 13.23 -3.02
C ASN A 126 21.86 12.40 -2.08
N SER A 127 22.31 11.22 -1.67
CA SER A 127 21.48 10.30 -0.88
C SER A 127 22.16 9.79 0.38
N TRP A 128 23.47 9.99 0.53
CA TRP A 128 24.22 9.45 1.65
C TRP A 128 24.94 10.56 2.40
N LYS A 129 24.77 10.58 3.72
CA LYS A 129 25.62 11.37 4.61
C LYS A 129 26.91 10.60 4.85
N ILE A 130 28.00 11.12 4.34
CA ILE A 130 29.31 10.50 4.54
C ILE A 130 29.85 10.89 5.91
N LEU A 131 30.18 9.88 6.72
CA LEU A 131 30.66 10.07 8.09
C LEU A 131 32.17 9.91 8.19
N LYS A 132 32.76 8.96 7.43
CA LYS A 132 34.21 8.72 7.36
C LYS A 132 34.62 8.33 5.95
N GLN A 133 35.80 8.80 5.54
CA GLN A 133 36.41 8.60 4.22
C GLN A 133 37.89 8.23 4.36
N GLY A 134 38.19 7.06 4.89
CA GLY A 134 39.57 6.60 5.03
C GLY A 134 40.24 6.26 3.69
N GLY A 135 41.58 6.32 3.64
CA GLY A 135 42.38 5.90 2.48
C GLY A 135 42.02 6.70 1.22
N ASP A 136 41.83 6.00 0.10
CA ASP A 136 41.40 6.55 -1.18
C ASP A 136 39.88 6.87 -1.26
N HIS A 137 39.22 6.93 -0.10
CA HIS A 137 37.80 7.26 0.08
C HIS A 137 36.83 6.22 -0.53
N TRP A 138 35.53 6.47 -0.38
CA TRP A 138 34.45 5.71 -1.03
C TRP A 138 34.56 5.85 -2.56
N LYS A 139 34.52 4.71 -3.24
CA LYS A 139 34.36 4.63 -4.69
C LYS A 139 33.10 3.87 -5.04
N ILE A 140 32.64 4.06 -6.27
CA ILE A 140 31.54 3.28 -6.86
C ILE A 140 32.13 2.54 -8.05
N GLU A 141 31.97 1.23 -8.06
CA GLU A 141 32.38 0.37 -9.16
C GLU A 141 31.16 -0.07 -9.96
N ASN A 142 31.34 -0.30 -11.26
CA ASN A 142 30.34 -0.88 -12.14
C ASN A 142 31.00 -1.51 -13.38
N PRO A 143 31.08 -2.84 -13.50
CA PRO A 143 30.69 -3.84 -12.49
C PRO A 143 31.67 -3.86 -11.29
N PRO A 144 31.38 -4.60 -10.22
CA PRO A 144 32.32 -4.82 -9.12
C PRO A 144 33.62 -5.49 -9.63
N VAL A 145 34.77 -5.05 -9.13
CA VAL A 145 36.09 -5.57 -9.53
C VAL A 145 36.61 -6.58 -8.51
N GLY A 146 37.18 -7.68 -8.98
CA GLY A 146 37.82 -8.68 -8.11
C GLY A 146 36.84 -9.58 -7.33
N VAL A 147 35.54 -9.49 -7.63
CA VAL A 147 34.48 -10.34 -7.04
C VAL A 147 33.51 -10.81 -8.14
N PRO A 148 32.71 -11.86 -7.90
CA PRO A 148 31.64 -12.25 -8.83
C PRO A 148 30.63 -11.11 -9.07
N PRO A 149 29.95 -11.09 -10.23
CA PRO A 149 28.89 -10.13 -10.50
C PRO A 149 27.78 -10.15 -9.44
N LEU A 150 27.07 -9.03 -9.28
CA LEU A 150 25.91 -8.96 -8.39
C LEU A 150 24.81 -9.91 -8.89
N PRO A 151 24.05 -10.54 -7.98
CA PRO A 151 23.02 -11.51 -8.35
C PRO A 151 21.91 -10.85 -9.17
N ASN A 152 21.26 -11.65 -10.03
CA ASN A 152 20.12 -11.23 -10.84
C ASN A 152 18.82 -11.19 -10.00
N GLU A 153 18.80 -10.35 -8.98
CA GLU A 153 17.61 -10.10 -8.15
C GLU A 153 16.92 -8.79 -8.52
N PRO A 154 15.59 -8.65 -8.29
CA PRO A 154 14.82 -7.45 -8.65
C PRO A 154 15.45 -6.13 -8.19
N ILE A 155 16.10 -6.12 -7.02
CA ILE A 155 16.79 -4.95 -6.47
C ILE A 155 18.05 -4.56 -7.26
N PHE A 156 18.67 -5.48 -8.00
CA PHE A 156 19.87 -5.28 -8.81
C PHE A 156 19.62 -5.41 -10.31
N VAL A 157 18.36 -5.61 -10.76
CA VAL A 157 18.04 -5.74 -12.19
C VAL A 157 18.58 -4.53 -12.96
N ASN A 158 19.44 -4.80 -13.93
CA ASN A 158 20.14 -3.80 -14.76
C ASN A 158 21.05 -2.83 -13.96
N ASN A 159 21.54 -3.25 -12.79
CA ASN A 159 22.37 -2.44 -11.93
C ASN A 159 23.49 -3.26 -11.30
N GLN A 160 24.72 -3.05 -11.78
CA GLN A 160 25.93 -3.69 -11.27
C GLN A 160 26.80 -2.67 -10.51
N ASN A 161 26.20 -1.56 -10.05
CA ASN A 161 26.89 -0.62 -9.19
C ASN A 161 27.03 -1.16 -7.77
N CYS A 162 28.21 -0.98 -7.17
CA CYS A 162 28.42 -1.23 -5.75
C CYS A 162 29.27 -0.13 -5.12
N PHE A 163 29.15 0.04 -3.81
CA PHE A 163 30.03 0.91 -3.03
C PHE A 163 31.26 0.13 -2.56
N VAL A 164 32.44 0.74 -2.69
CA VAL A 164 33.72 0.13 -2.29
C VAL A 164 34.43 1.04 -1.30
N THR A 165 34.97 0.43 -0.24
CA THR A 165 35.76 1.09 0.80
C THR A 165 37.25 0.96 0.51
N SER A 166 38.06 1.88 1.02
CA SER A 166 39.52 1.79 0.96
C SER A 166 40.12 0.99 2.12
N TYR A 167 41.46 0.93 2.18
CA TYR A 167 42.27 0.33 3.24
C TYR A 167 42.15 0.97 4.64
N TYR A 168 41.38 2.06 4.78
CA TYR A 168 40.99 2.62 6.07
C TYR A 168 39.46 2.80 6.15
N THR A 169 38.93 2.85 7.37
CA THR A 169 37.49 2.90 7.65
C THR A 169 36.75 3.96 6.83
N CYS A 170 35.75 3.51 6.09
CA CYS A 170 34.80 4.36 5.38
C CYS A 170 33.38 4.05 5.90
N THR A 171 32.61 5.07 6.27
CA THR A 171 31.23 4.91 6.77
C THR A 171 30.31 5.96 6.16
N LYS A 172 29.07 5.56 5.90
CA LYS A 172 27.99 6.41 5.38
C LYS A 172 26.68 6.07 6.08
N SER A 173 25.78 7.03 6.22
CA SER A 173 24.46 6.84 6.83
C SER A 173 23.36 7.51 6.01
N GLN A 174 22.13 7.07 6.24
CA GLN A 174 20.91 7.69 5.75
C GLN A 174 19.89 7.63 6.88
N GLU A 175 19.17 8.73 7.08
CA GLU A 175 18.08 8.83 8.05
C GLU A 175 16.77 8.78 7.28
N ILE A 176 15.82 7.96 7.76
CA ILE A 176 14.54 7.73 7.10
C ILE A 176 13.45 8.23 8.05
N ASP A 177 12.79 9.32 7.66
CA ASP A 177 11.59 9.80 8.34
C ASP A 177 10.37 9.03 7.85
N LEU A 178 9.91 8.06 8.65
CA LEU A 178 8.76 7.23 8.30
C LEU A 178 7.48 8.07 8.14
N ILE A 179 7.31 9.15 8.89
CA ILE A 179 6.12 10.00 8.75
C ILE A 179 6.15 10.74 7.42
N ALA A 180 7.30 11.29 7.03
CA ALA A 180 7.49 11.90 5.73
C ALA A 180 7.34 10.89 4.57
N GLU A 181 7.69 9.62 4.79
CA GLU A 181 7.46 8.53 3.84
C GLU A 181 5.97 8.09 3.75
N GLY A 182 5.12 8.65 4.61
CA GLY A 182 3.66 8.54 4.59
C GLY A 182 3.05 7.65 5.67
N PHE A 183 3.86 7.11 6.59
CA PHE A 183 3.35 6.29 7.69
C PHE A 183 2.58 7.15 8.69
N ASN A 184 1.49 6.59 9.23
CA ASN A 184 0.70 7.26 10.26
C ASN A 184 1.35 7.03 11.65
N PRO A 185 1.50 8.07 12.51
CA PRO A 185 2.12 7.91 13.83
C PRO A 185 1.43 6.87 14.73
N GLN A 186 0.10 6.91 14.84
CA GLN A 186 -0.65 5.96 15.68
C GLN A 186 -0.51 4.52 15.18
N LEU A 187 -0.41 4.33 13.86
CA LEU A 187 -0.07 3.03 13.27
C LEU A 187 1.31 2.57 13.73
N LEU A 188 2.34 3.43 13.68
CA LEU A 188 3.68 3.08 14.13
C LEU A 188 3.72 2.76 15.63
N ASP A 189 3.07 3.57 16.47
CA ASP A 189 3.06 3.40 17.93
C ASP A 189 2.34 2.13 18.38
N THR A 190 1.22 1.81 17.72
CA THR A 190 0.31 0.74 18.17
C THR A 190 0.54 -0.58 17.45
N PHE A 191 0.69 -0.55 16.12
CA PHE A 191 0.85 -1.76 15.31
C PHE A 191 2.30 -2.20 15.22
N GLN A 192 3.25 -1.26 15.30
CA GLN A 192 4.69 -1.52 15.28
C GLN A 192 5.08 -2.53 14.19
N PRO A 193 4.84 -2.19 12.91
CA PRO A 193 5.14 -3.10 11.83
C PRO A 193 6.64 -3.45 11.83
N PRO A 194 7.02 -4.70 11.49
CA PRO A 194 8.42 -5.06 11.41
C PRO A 194 9.14 -4.20 10.36
N ILE A 195 10.37 -3.79 10.69
CA ILE A 195 11.28 -3.08 9.79
C ILE A 195 12.36 -4.07 9.39
N GLU A 196 12.37 -4.43 8.10
CA GLU A 196 13.33 -5.34 7.47
C GLU A 196 14.27 -4.58 6.53
#